data_AF-A0A2H3J429-F1
#
_entry.id   AF-A0A2H3J429-F1
#
_cell.length_a   1.000
_cell.length_b   1.000
_cell.length_c   1.000
_cell.angle_alpha   90.00
_cell.angle_beta   90.00
_cell.angle_gamma   90.00
#
_symmetry.space_group_name_H-M   'P 1'
#
loop_
_entity.id
_entity.type
_entity.pdbx_description
1 polymer ?
#
loop_
_entity_poly.entity_id
_entity_poly.type
_entity_poly.pdbx_seq_one_letter_code
_entity_poly.pdbx_strand_id
1 'polypeptide(L)'
;MKIGLLGLLTFETIYPLSKRFTHWPQAWLSFDCAWGLPVAWVAVNDSIDWRLVSALVVGIAYWTIHFDTIYVCPDKKDDIHAGVHSCALLFGDYIRPILSFFASIFVLSLAYAGYENQQGPLYFTVTVAGTAAHMFWQLTRPNLEKEGTKICT
;
A
#
# COMPACT_ATOMS: atom_id res chain seq x y z
N MET A 1 11.40 20.78 -8.84
CA MET A 1 10.75 21.49 -7.71
C MET A 1 9.27 21.83 -7.94
N LYS A 2 8.85 22.40 -9.10
CA LYS A 2 7.43 22.75 -9.38
C LYS A 2 6.45 21.55 -9.35
N ILE A 3 6.91 20.36 -9.76
CA ILE A 3 6.10 19.13 -9.86
C ILE A 3 5.80 18.53 -8.46
N GLY A 4 6.72 18.68 -7.51
CA GLY A 4 6.52 18.25 -6.11
C GLY A 4 5.50 19.11 -5.36
N LEU A 5 5.45 20.41 -5.66
CA LEU A 5 4.44 21.32 -5.08
C LEU A 5 3.02 20.94 -5.50
N LEU A 6 2.84 20.42 -6.72
CA LEU A 6 1.55 19.93 -7.20
C LEU A 6 1.11 18.69 -6.40
N GLY A 7 2.03 17.79 -6.06
CA GLY A 7 1.71 16.62 -5.24
C GLY A 7 1.22 17.01 -3.84
N LEU A 8 2.03 17.81 -3.15
CA LEU A 8 1.79 18.26 -1.78
C LEU A 8 0.46 19.01 -1.62
N LEU A 9 0.12 19.90 -2.56
CA LEU A 9 -1.06 20.76 -2.41
C LEU A 9 -2.36 20.09 -2.86
N THR A 10 -2.29 19.14 -3.80
CA THR A 10 -3.49 18.57 -4.44
C THR A 10 -3.87 17.23 -3.81
N PHE A 11 -2.94 16.31 -3.58
CA PHE A 11 -3.28 14.96 -3.11
C PHE A 11 -3.48 14.90 -1.59
N GLU A 12 -2.63 15.58 -0.80
CA GLU A 12 -2.75 15.61 0.66
C GLU A 12 -4.05 16.27 1.15
N THR A 13 -4.59 17.23 0.39
CA THR A 13 -5.86 17.91 0.74
C THR A 13 -7.09 17.10 0.31
N ILE A 14 -6.98 16.34 -0.77
CA ILE A 14 -8.08 15.47 -1.24
C ILE A 14 -8.18 14.19 -0.40
N TYR A 15 -7.07 13.69 0.17
CA TYR A 15 -7.09 12.48 0.98
C TYR A 15 -8.07 12.55 2.18
N PRO A 16 -8.05 13.58 3.06
CA PRO A 16 -9.04 13.72 4.14
C PRO A 16 -10.48 13.84 3.63
N LEU A 17 -10.69 14.47 2.47
CA LEU A 17 -12.01 14.63 1.86
C LEU A 17 -12.50 13.32 1.23
N SER A 18 -11.61 12.49 0.71
CA SER A 18 -11.95 11.20 0.09
C SER A 18 -12.67 10.26 1.07
N LYS A 19 -12.38 10.36 2.38
CA LYS A 19 -13.06 9.60 3.43
C LYS A 19 -14.56 9.94 3.55
N ARG A 20 -14.99 11.10 3.04
CA ARG A 20 -16.40 11.54 3.06
C ARG A 20 -17.17 11.17 1.80
N PHE A 21 -16.47 10.91 0.68
CA PHE A 21 -17.10 10.71 -0.63
C PHE A 21 -16.79 9.36 -1.27
N THR A 22 -15.84 8.58 -0.74
CA THR A 22 -15.41 7.30 -1.30
C THR A 22 -15.35 6.22 -0.23
N HIS A 23 -15.64 4.98 -0.61
CA HIS A 23 -15.52 3.81 0.25
C HIS A 23 -14.11 3.19 0.26
N TRP A 24 -13.17 3.78 -0.48
CA TRP A 24 -11.81 3.25 -0.63
C TRP A 24 -10.74 4.35 -0.54
N PRO A 25 -10.68 5.11 0.56
CA PRO A 25 -9.70 6.18 0.75
C PRO A 25 -8.24 5.68 0.66
N GLN A 26 -8.01 4.39 0.94
CA GLN A 26 -6.71 3.71 0.80
C GLN A 26 -6.14 3.86 -0.61
N ALA A 27 -6.99 3.79 -1.64
CA ALA A 27 -6.55 3.92 -3.04
C ALA A 27 -6.10 5.35 -3.38
N TRP A 28 -6.64 6.35 -2.68
CA TRP A 28 -6.21 7.73 -2.85
C TRP A 28 -4.89 8.00 -2.11
N LEU A 29 -4.77 7.47 -0.88
CA LEU A 29 -3.52 7.53 -0.11
C LEU A 29 -2.36 6.86 -0.84
N SER A 30 -2.62 5.73 -1.50
CA SER A 30 -1.59 5.00 -2.23
C SER A 30 -1.06 5.78 -3.43
N PHE A 31 -1.92 6.51 -4.14
CA PHE A 31 -1.51 7.40 -5.21
C PHE A 31 -0.62 8.53 -4.68
N ASP A 32 -1.02 9.15 -3.56
CA ASP A 32 -0.27 10.23 -2.91
C ASP A 32 1.14 9.77 -2.47
N CYS A 33 1.22 8.66 -1.74
CA CYS A 33 2.51 8.07 -1.33
C CYS A 33 3.39 7.68 -2.53
N ALA A 34 2.81 7.13 -3.60
CA ALA A 34 3.57 6.69 -4.76
C ALA A 34 4.10 7.85 -5.60
N TRP A 35 3.44 9.03 -5.57
CA TRP A 35 3.84 10.21 -6.33
C TRP A 35 5.22 10.77 -5.92
N GLY A 36 5.65 10.51 -4.68
CA GLY A 36 6.97 10.91 -4.20
C GLY A 36 8.12 10.31 -5.01
N LEU A 37 7.95 9.10 -5.56
CA LEU A 37 9.02 8.39 -6.25
C LEU A 37 9.39 9.01 -7.61
N PRO A 38 8.45 9.25 -8.56
CA PRO A 38 8.80 9.93 -9.81
C PRO A 38 9.42 11.31 -9.59
N VAL A 39 8.93 12.05 -8.58
CA VAL A 39 9.47 13.38 -8.22
C VAL A 39 10.91 13.25 -7.74
N ALA A 40 11.20 12.29 -6.85
CA ALA A 40 12.56 12.04 -6.37
C ALA A 40 13.48 11.54 -7.50
N TRP A 41 12.98 10.68 -8.38
CA TRP A 41 13.75 10.15 -9.50
C TRP A 41 14.22 11.26 -10.45
N VAL A 42 13.30 12.13 -10.89
CA VAL A 42 13.61 13.27 -11.77
C VAL A 42 14.50 14.31 -11.09
N ALA A 43 14.49 14.38 -9.75
CA ALA A 43 15.37 15.28 -9.01
C ALA A 43 16.83 14.84 -9.02
N VAL A 44 17.10 13.53 -9.16
CA VAL A 44 18.45 12.95 -9.13
C VAL A 44 18.93 12.57 -10.53
N ASN A 45 18.01 12.18 -11.42
CA ASN A 45 18.30 11.75 -12.78
C ASN A 45 17.67 12.69 -13.81
N ASP A 46 18.39 13.01 -14.87
CA ASP A 46 17.90 13.83 -15.97
C ASP A 46 16.93 13.09 -16.92
N SER A 47 16.66 11.81 -16.67
CA SER A 47 15.75 10.99 -17.46
C SER A 47 14.95 10.03 -16.58
N ILE A 48 13.78 9.59 -17.07
CA ILE A 48 12.92 8.63 -16.39
C ILE A 48 13.08 7.27 -17.05
N ASP A 49 13.59 6.30 -16.30
CA ASP A 49 13.45 4.89 -16.68
C ASP A 49 12.05 4.42 -16.30
N TRP A 50 11.16 4.41 -17.29
CA TRP A 50 9.77 4.05 -17.07
C TRP A 50 9.60 2.62 -16.56
N ARG A 51 10.49 1.69 -16.89
CA ARG A 51 10.38 0.29 -16.44
C ARG A 51 10.56 0.20 -14.93
N LEU A 52 11.62 0.82 -14.44
CA LEU A 52 11.96 0.81 -13.02
C LEU A 52 10.99 1.69 -12.22
N VAL A 53 10.75 2.92 -12.69
CA VAL A 53 9.90 3.89 -11.99
C VAL A 53 8.46 3.39 -11.93
N SER A 54 7.90 2.85 -13.01
CA SER A 54 6.51 2.33 -12.96
C SER A 54 6.39 1.14 -12.02
N ALA A 55 7.36 0.22 -12.04
CA ALA A 55 7.35 -0.93 -11.15
C ALA A 55 7.40 -0.51 -9.68
N LEU A 56 8.27 0.42 -9.33
CA LEU A 56 8.39 0.91 -7.96
C LEU A 56 7.18 1.77 -7.54
N VAL A 57 6.59 2.58 -8.43
CA VAL A 57 5.33 3.30 -8.17
C VAL A 57 4.20 2.32 -7.85
N VAL A 58 4.05 1.27 -8.67
CA VAL A 58 3.08 0.20 -8.43
C VAL A 58 3.39 -0.46 -7.09
N GLY A 59 4.63 -0.86 -6.84
CA GLY A 59 5.05 -1.45 -5.59
C GLY A 59 4.67 -0.61 -4.36
N ILE A 60 5.01 0.68 -4.38
CA ILE A 60 4.68 1.62 -3.30
C ILE A 60 3.16 1.72 -3.12
N ALA A 61 2.39 1.84 -4.20
CA ALA A 61 0.94 1.94 -4.10
C ALA A 61 0.32 0.69 -3.42
N TYR A 62 0.73 -0.50 -3.84
CA TYR A 62 0.22 -1.75 -3.26
C TYR A 62 0.70 -1.99 -1.83
N TRP A 63 1.93 -1.59 -1.51
CA TRP A 63 2.42 -1.58 -0.13
C TRP A 63 1.63 -0.62 0.76
N THR A 64 1.33 0.58 0.27
CA THR A 64 0.52 1.57 0.99
C THR A 64 -0.86 1.05 1.29
N ILE A 65 -1.54 0.46 0.30
CA ILE A 65 -2.84 -0.18 0.54
C ILE A 65 -2.71 -1.31 1.56
N HIS A 66 -1.66 -2.13 1.46
CA HIS A 66 -1.45 -3.26 2.38
C HIS A 66 -1.31 -2.81 3.84
N PHE A 67 -0.39 -1.88 4.14
CA PHE A 67 -0.18 -1.46 5.52
C PHE A 67 -1.33 -0.60 6.06
N ASP A 68 -1.93 0.27 5.24
CA ASP A 68 -3.04 1.13 5.68
C ASP A 68 -4.29 0.29 5.97
N THR A 69 -4.52 -0.76 5.18
CA THR A 69 -5.60 -1.73 5.46
C THR A 69 -5.36 -2.47 6.78
N ILE A 70 -4.13 -2.94 7.04
CA ILE A 70 -3.79 -3.57 8.33
C ILE A 70 -3.99 -2.60 9.49
N TYR A 71 -3.66 -1.32 9.30
CA TYR A 71 -3.77 -0.30 10.32
C TYR A 71 -5.21 0.00 10.72
N VAL A 72 -6.16 -0.03 9.78
CA VAL A 72 -7.59 0.21 10.06
C VAL A 72 -8.38 -1.05 10.46
N CYS A 73 -7.78 -2.25 10.37
CA CYS A 73 -8.43 -3.49 10.81
C CYS A 73 -8.92 -3.46 12.28
N PRO A 74 -8.14 -2.96 13.25
CA PRO A 74 -8.57 -2.87 14.65
C PRO A 74 -9.76 -1.92 14.85
N ASP A 75 -9.84 -0.86 14.06
CA ASP A 75 -10.86 0.19 14.18
C ASP A 75 -12.23 -0.23 13.63
N LYS A 76 -12.34 -1.43 13.05
CA LYS A 76 -13.57 -1.96 12.44
C LYS A 76 -14.78 -1.91 13.36
N LYS A 77 -14.62 -2.21 14.67
CA LYS A 77 -15.73 -2.17 15.64
C LYS A 77 -16.24 -0.74 15.83
N ASP A 78 -15.33 0.23 15.96
CA ASP A 78 -15.69 1.62 16.19
C ASP A 78 -16.28 2.27 14.92
N ASP A 79 -15.75 1.92 13.74
CA ASP A 79 -16.28 2.35 12.44
C ASP A 79 -17.74 1.92 12.23
N ILE A 80 -18.10 0.70 12.65
CA ILE A 80 -19.48 0.20 12.60
C ILE A 80 -20.40 1.05 13.49
N HIS A 81 -19.98 1.37 14.72
CA HIS A 81 -20.78 2.19 15.64
C HIS A 81 -20.91 3.64 15.17
N ALA A 82 -19.90 4.17 14.49
CA ALA A 82 -19.91 5.50 13.91
C ALA A 82 -20.65 5.61 12.57
N GLY A 83 -21.08 4.48 11.98
CA GLY A 83 -21.75 4.44 10.68
C GLY A 83 -20.83 4.82 9.50
N VAL A 84 -19.52 4.65 9.65
CA VAL A 84 -18.53 5.01 8.64
C VAL A 84 -18.23 3.79 7.76
N HIS A 85 -18.28 3.98 6.44
CA HIS A 85 -17.97 2.92 5.49
C HIS A 85 -16.45 2.75 5.33
N SER A 86 -15.86 1.78 6.04
CA SER A 86 -14.43 1.48 6.01
C SER A 86 -14.08 0.29 5.11
N CYS A 87 -12.87 0.23 4.57
CA CYS A 87 -12.40 -0.91 3.76
C CYS A 87 -12.39 -2.24 4.52
N ALA A 88 -12.27 -2.20 5.85
CA ALA A 88 -12.38 -3.38 6.70
C ALA A 88 -13.80 -4.00 6.65
N LEU A 89 -14.83 -3.21 6.35
CA LEU A 89 -16.16 -3.71 6.00
C LEU A 89 -16.24 -4.20 4.55
N LEU A 90 -15.61 -3.47 3.61
CA LEU A 90 -15.63 -3.81 2.18
C LEU A 90 -15.00 -5.19 1.90
N PHE A 91 -13.88 -5.51 2.56
CA PHE A 91 -13.15 -6.76 2.35
C PHE A 91 -13.70 -7.93 3.18
N GLY A 92 -14.44 -7.65 4.25
CA GLY A 92 -15.11 -8.67 5.05
C GLY A 92 -14.16 -9.79 5.49
N ASP A 93 -14.57 -11.03 5.23
CA ASP A 93 -13.79 -12.25 5.56
C ASP A 93 -12.63 -12.50 4.59
N TYR A 94 -12.56 -11.77 3.48
CA TYR A 94 -11.51 -11.90 2.45
C TYR A 94 -10.31 -10.99 2.70
N ILE A 95 -10.17 -10.41 3.90
CA ILE A 95 -9.10 -9.46 4.18
C ILE A 95 -7.71 -10.08 4.04
N ARG A 96 -7.50 -11.31 4.52
CA ARG A 96 -6.21 -12.02 4.39
C ARG A 96 -5.84 -12.35 2.94
N PRO A 97 -6.71 -12.95 2.10
CA PRO A 97 -6.35 -13.21 0.70
C PRO A 97 -6.14 -11.90 -0.09
N ILE A 98 -6.91 -10.84 0.18
CA ILE A 98 -6.72 -9.53 -0.47
C ILE A 98 -5.39 -8.90 -0.06
N LEU A 99 -5.06 -8.90 1.24
CA LEU A 99 -3.78 -8.40 1.72
C LEU A 99 -2.59 -9.23 1.19
N SER A 100 -2.74 -10.55 1.07
CA SER A 100 -1.75 -11.43 0.46
C SER A 100 -1.50 -11.08 -1.01
N PHE A 101 -2.56 -10.74 -1.75
CA PHE A 101 -2.45 -10.30 -3.14
C PHE A 101 -1.65 -8.98 -3.25
N PHE A 102 -1.98 -7.98 -2.42
CA PHE A 102 -1.24 -6.71 -2.39
C PHE A 102 0.23 -6.89 -1.99
N ALA A 103 0.50 -7.71 -0.97
CA ALA A 103 1.86 -8.05 -0.58
C ALA A 103 2.65 -8.72 -1.72
N SER A 104 2.00 -9.64 -2.46
CA SER A 104 2.63 -10.35 -3.56
C SER A 104 3.03 -9.39 -4.69
N ILE A 105 2.15 -8.45 -5.06
CA ILE A 105 2.45 -7.43 -6.07
C ILE A 105 3.62 -6.55 -5.62
N PHE A 106 3.65 -6.14 -4.36
CA PHE A 106 4.75 -5.34 -3.85
C PHE A 106 6.10 -6.08 -3.92
N VAL A 107 6.15 -7.33 -3.45
CA VAL A 107 7.36 -8.17 -3.50
C VAL A 107 7.81 -8.41 -4.95
N LEU A 108 6.87 -8.69 -5.87
CA LEU A 108 7.19 -8.85 -7.28
C LEU A 108 7.73 -7.57 -7.91
N SER A 109 7.19 -6.41 -7.52
CA SER A 109 7.66 -5.11 -7.99
C SER A 109 9.10 -4.83 -7.55
N LEU A 110 9.45 -5.18 -6.29
CA LEU A 110 10.83 -5.10 -5.79
C LEU A 110 11.76 -6.08 -6.54
N ALA A 111 11.32 -7.32 -6.76
CA ALA A 111 12.10 -8.29 -7.50
C ALA A 111 12.37 -7.84 -8.95
N TYR A 112 11.35 -7.32 -9.62
CA TYR A 112 11.46 -6.80 -10.97
C TYR A 112 12.37 -5.57 -11.05
N ALA A 113 12.23 -4.61 -10.12
CA ALA A 113 13.12 -3.45 -10.05
C ALA A 113 14.58 -3.85 -9.79
N GLY A 114 14.82 -4.84 -8.92
CA GLY A 114 16.15 -5.40 -8.69
C GLY A 114 16.75 -6.06 -9.93
N TYR A 115 15.92 -6.77 -10.70
CA TYR A 115 16.34 -7.40 -11.95
C TYR A 115 16.71 -6.37 -13.03
N GLU A 116 15.84 -5.39 -13.30
CA GLU A 116 16.12 -4.33 -14.30
C GLU A 116 17.35 -3.50 -13.90
N ASN A 117 17.56 -3.25 -12.60
CA ASN A 117 18.72 -2.52 -12.10
C ASN A 117 19.95 -3.41 -11.83
N GLN A 118 19.96 -4.65 -12.34
CA GLN A 118 21.06 -5.62 -12.26
C GLN A 118 21.67 -5.75 -10.85
N GLN A 119 20.80 -5.78 -9.83
CA GLN A 119 21.23 -5.81 -8.44
C GLN A 119 21.85 -7.17 -8.06
N GLY A 120 22.75 -7.14 -7.08
CA GLY A 120 23.43 -8.34 -6.60
C GLY A 120 22.56 -9.21 -5.68
N PRO A 121 23.04 -10.42 -5.33
CA PRO A 121 22.31 -11.36 -4.46
C PRO A 121 21.90 -10.77 -3.11
N LEU A 122 22.69 -9.84 -2.56
CA LEU A 122 22.40 -9.18 -1.28
C LEU A 122 21.09 -8.36 -1.32
N TYR A 123 20.79 -7.72 -2.45
CA TYR A 123 19.53 -7.02 -2.64
C TYR A 123 18.35 -8.00 -2.61
N PHE A 124 18.46 -9.10 -3.35
CA PHE A 124 17.38 -10.10 -3.41
C PHE A 124 17.15 -10.79 -2.06
N THR A 125 18.21 -11.06 -1.29
CA THR A 125 18.06 -11.69 0.03
C THR A 125 17.52 -10.72 1.08
N VAL A 126 18.10 -9.52 1.19
CA VAL A 126 17.68 -8.57 2.24
C VAL A 126 16.37 -7.90 1.87
N THR A 127 16.26 -7.35 0.66
CA THR A 127 15.09 -6.56 0.26
C THR A 127 13.95 -7.46 -0.16
N VAL A 128 14.12 -8.34 -1.14
CA VAL A 128 12.99 -9.14 -1.67
C VAL A 128 12.56 -10.22 -0.68
N ALA A 129 13.47 -11.10 -0.27
CA ALA A 129 13.13 -12.19 0.65
C ALA A 129 12.82 -11.68 2.06
N GLY A 130 13.57 -10.68 2.56
CA GLY A 130 13.27 -10.03 3.84
C GLY A 130 11.89 -9.37 3.87
N THR A 131 11.52 -8.64 2.80
CA THR A 131 10.17 -8.06 2.68
C THR A 131 9.10 -9.15 2.60
N ALA A 132 9.31 -10.20 1.81
CA ALA A 132 8.37 -11.32 1.72
C ALA A 132 8.13 -12.00 3.08
N ALA A 133 9.21 -12.24 3.84
CA ALA A 133 9.12 -12.79 5.19
C ALA A 133 8.38 -11.85 6.15
N HIS A 134 8.66 -10.55 6.09
CA HIS A 134 7.99 -9.55 6.90
C HIS A 134 6.49 -9.46 6.59
N MET A 135 6.11 -9.42 5.31
CA MET A 135 4.70 -9.39 4.89
C MET A 135 3.96 -10.67 5.29
N PHE A 136 4.61 -11.84 5.12
CA PHE A 136 4.06 -13.10 5.59
C PHE A 136 3.85 -13.11 7.11
N TRP A 137 4.81 -12.59 7.87
CA TRP A 137 4.66 -12.43 9.32
C TRP A 137 3.51 -11.50 9.70
N GLN A 138 3.33 -10.39 8.98
CA GLN A 138 2.18 -9.48 9.20
C GLN A 138 0.85 -10.20 9.00
N LEU A 139 0.72 -11.00 7.93
CA LEU A 139 -0.48 -11.77 7.59
C LEU A 139 -0.80 -12.89 8.60
N THR A 140 0.20 -13.37 9.34
CA THR A 140 0.02 -14.40 10.38
C THR A 140 -0.26 -13.81 11.77
N ARG A 141 -0.26 -12.47 11.92
CA ARG A 141 -0.57 -11.85 13.20
C ARG A 141 -2.06 -12.09 13.58
N PRO A 142 -2.34 -12.57 14.81
CA PRO A 142 -3.71 -12.89 15.24
C PRO A 142 -4.68 -11.69 15.28
N ASN A 143 -4.15 -10.47 15.33
CA ASN A 143 -4.94 -9.26 15.54
C ASN A 143 -5.59 -8.71 14.26
N LEU A 144 -5.35 -9.33 13.09
CA LEU A 144 -6.09 -8.99 11.87
C LEU A 144 -7.57 -9.38 11.96
N GLU A 145 -7.93 -10.29 12.89
CA GLU A 145 -9.28 -10.86 13.00
C GLU A 145 -9.80 -11.04 14.44
N LYS A 146 -9.08 -10.56 15.47
CA LYS A 146 -9.48 -10.80 16.87
C LYS A 146 -10.71 -9.98 17.28
N GLU A 147 -11.90 -10.56 17.08
CA GLU A 147 -12.69 -11.24 18.12
C GLU A 147 -14.12 -11.44 17.62
N GLY A 148 -14.48 -12.70 17.33
CA GLY A 148 -15.74 -13.25 17.82
C GLY A 148 -17.03 -12.61 17.32
N THR A 149 -17.11 -12.16 16.07
CA THR A 149 -18.43 -11.95 15.48
C THR A 149 -18.49 -12.57 14.09
N LYS A 150 -18.97 -13.81 14.06
CA LYS A 150 -19.82 -14.25 12.95
C LYS A 150 -20.97 -13.25 12.89
N ILE A 151 -20.91 -12.28 11.97
CA ILE A 151 -22.07 -11.44 11.63
C ILE A 151 -22.51 -11.86 10.24
N CYS A 152 -22.92 -13.14 10.14
CA CYS A 152 -23.69 -13.73 9.05
C CYS A 152 -24.03 -15.18 9.44
N THR A 153 -24.64 -15.37 10.60
CA THR A 153 -25.72 -16.35 10.84
C THR A 153 -26.50 -15.92 12.07
#